data_AF-A0A7S2CR75-F1
#
_entry.id   AF-A0A7S2CR75-F1
#
_cell.length_a   1.000
_cell.length_b   1.000
_cell.length_c   1.000
_cell.angle_alpha   90.00
_cell.angle_beta   90.00
_cell.angle_gamma   90.00
#
_symmetry.space_group_name_H-M   'P 1'
#
loop_
_entity.id
_entity.type
_entity.pdbx_description
1 polymer ?
#
loop_
_entity_poly.entity_id
_entity_poly.type
_entity_poly.pdbx_seq_one_letter_code
_entity_poly.pdbx_strand_id
1 'polypeptide(L)'
;GVVYTPMLRHHFGDPFCSALERVGLHRRIFKTPQEGAASILRPSLMQPDPRSCPSNQPSKSAYFINGRIAADSCSSPESRDLEAARATWSNVLEPAVQEAGLALPNSFTTTER
;
A
#
# COMPACT_ATOMS: atom_id res chain seq x y z
N GLY A 1 7.65 5.37 -1.18
CA GLY A 1 8.89 5.63 -1.95
C GLY A 1 8.63 5.28 -3.38
N VAL A 2 8.84 6.22 -4.29
CA VAL A 2 8.56 6.05 -5.73
C VAL A 2 9.62 5.11 -6.31
N VAL A 3 9.20 4.06 -7.01
CA VAL A 3 10.12 3.15 -7.70
C VAL A 3 10.54 3.83 -9.00
N TYR A 4 11.84 3.94 -9.28
CA TYR A 4 12.30 4.47 -10.56
C TYR A 4 11.90 3.47 -11.66
N THR A 5 10.89 3.82 -12.46
CA THR A 5 10.41 2.98 -13.56
C THR A 5 10.57 3.69 -14.90
N PRO A 6 10.67 2.95 -16.02
CA PRO A 6 10.70 3.52 -17.36
C PRO A 6 9.54 4.49 -17.66
N MET A 7 8.36 4.29 -17.04
CA MET A 7 7.22 5.22 -17.15
C MET A 7 7.53 6.61 -16.55
N LEU A 8 8.19 6.67 -15.40
CA LEU A 8 8.60 7.95 -14.80
C LEU A 8 9.66 8.66 -15.65
N ARG A 9 10.56 7.89 -16.29
CA ARG A 9 11.55 8.42 -17.23
C ARG A 9 10.89 9.07 -18.44
N HIS A 10 9.82 8.48 -18.97
CA HIS A 10 9.05 9.05 -20.07
C HIS A 10 8.33 10.35 -19.65
N HIS A 11 7.83 10.42 -18.41
CA HIS A 11 7.07 11.56 -17.92
C HIS A 11 7.93 12.79 -17.55
N PHE A 12 9.13 12.58 -17.00
CA PHE A 12 10.04 13.67 -16.62
C PHE A 12 11.07 14.02 -17.72
N GLY A 13 11.21 13.16 -18.72
CA GLY A 13 12.16 13.31 -19.82
C GLY A 13 13.60 12.88 -19.47
N ASP A 14 14.33 12.46 -20.50
CA ASP A 14 15.74 12.03 -20.43
C ASP A 14 16.70 13.07 -19.82
N PRO A 15 16.57 14.39 -20.06
CA PRO A 15 17.51 15.37 -19.50
C PRO A 15 17.44 15.47 -17.98
N PHE A 16 16.23 15.45 -17.41
CA PHE A 16 16.03 15.52 -15.97
C PHE A 16 16.51 14.24 -15.27
N CYS A 17 16.22 13.09 -15.86
CA CYS A 17 16.70 11.80 -15.38
C CYS A 17 18.23 11.72 -15.40
N SER A 18 18.86 12.14 -16.49
CA SER A 18 20.33 12.18 -16.62
C SER A 18 20.98 13.12 -15.59
N ALA A 19 20.34 14.26 -15.29
CA ALA A 19 20.80 15.18 -14.26
C ALA A 19 20.73 14.56 -12.86
N LEU A 20 19.63 13.87 -12.53
CA LEU A 20 19.46 13.16 -11.26
C LEU A 20 20.41 11.96 -11.11
N GLU A 21 20.74 11.30 -12.21
CA GLU A 21 21.76 10.25 -12.26
C GLU A 21 23.15 10.82 -11.99
N ARG A 22 23.53 11.88 -12.70
CA ARG A 22 24.84 12.53 -12.59
C ARG A 22 25.13 13.07 -11.20
N VAL A 23 24.11 13.56 -10.50
CA VAL A 23 24.25 14.08 -9.11
C VAL A 23 24.02 12.98 -8.06
N GLY A 24 23.71 11.74 -8.47
CA GLY A 24 23.47 10.61 -7.56
C GLY A 24 22.16 10.71 -6.74
N LEU A 25 21.36 11.76 -6.98
CA LEU A 25 20.08 12.02 -6.31
C LEU A 25 19.02 10.97 -6.62
N HIS A 26 19.11 10.33 -7.80
CA HIS A 26 18.20 9.25 -8.17
C HIS A 26 18.14 8.12 -7.12
N ARG A 27 19.27 7.77 -6.48
CA ARG A 27 19.32 6.72 -5.43
C ARG A 27 18.72 7.15 -4.10
N ARG A 28 18.56 8.46 -3.86
CA ARG A 28 17.93 9.01 -2.65
C ARG A 28 16.44 9.22 -2.83
N ILE A 29 16.04 9.61 -4.03
CA ILE A 29 14.65 9.96 -4.35
C ILE A 29 13.86 8.72 -4.76
N PHE A 30 14.50 7.80 -5.47
CA PHE A 30 13.83 6.62 -6.00
C PHE A 30 14.38 5.35 -5.42
N LYS A 31 13.48 4.40 -5.22
CA LYS A 31 13.83 3.01 -4.94
C LYS A 31 14.25 2.32 -6.22
N THR A 32 15.27 1.47 -6.10
CA THR A 32 15.56 0.44 -7.09
C THR A 32 14.40 -0.55 -7.20
N PRO A 33 14.26 -1.25 -8.34
CA PRO A 33 13.26 -2.32 -8.48
C PRO A 33 13.34 -3.37 -7.36
N GLN A 34 14.56 -3.72 -6.91
CA GLN A 34 14.79 -4.67 -5.83
C GLN A 34 14.28 -4.13 -4.47
N GLU A 35 14.52 -2.86 -4.16
CA GLU A 35 13.98 -2.21 -2.96
C GLU A 35 12.46 -2.03 -3.02
N GLY A 36 11.92 -1.81 -4.22
CA GLY A 36 10.49 -1.82 -4.50
C GLY A 36 9.88 -3.19 -4.20
N ALA A 37 10.44 -4.25 -4.79
CA ALA A 37 10.01 -5.63 -4.55
C ALA A 37 10.12 -6.03 -3.08
N ALA A 38 11.23 -5.70 -2.42
CA ALA A 38 11.42 -5.96 -0.99
C ALA A 38 10.39 -5.24 -0.11
N SER A 39 9.86 -4.10 -0.56
CA SER A 39 8.80 -3.37 0.15
C SER A 39 7.45 -4.07 0.09
N ILE A 40 7.23 -4.96 -0.89
CA ILE A 40 6.00 -5.76 -1.05
C ILE A 40 6.17 -7.14 -0.42
N LEU A 41 7.29 -7.82 -0.69
CA LEU A 41 7.52 -9.21 -0.27
C LEU A 41 7.72 -9.35 1.24
N ARG A 42 8.44 -8.42 1.89
CA ARG A 42 8.70 -8.51 3.34
C ARG A 42 7.42 -8.47 4.18
N PRO A 43 6.47 -7.53 3.96
CA PRO A 43 5.20 -7.54 4.65
C PRO A 43 4.47 -8.88 4.56
N SER A 44 4.44 -9.51 3.38
CA SER A 44 3.78 -10.82 3.17
C SER A 44 4.43 -11.95 3.96
N LEU A 45 5.75 -11.88 4.18
CA LEU A 45 6.50 -12.87 4.99
C LEU A 45 6.43 -12.60 6.50
N MET A 46 6.12 -11.36 6.89
CA MET A 46 6.04 -10.93 8.29
C MET A 46 4.63 -10.99 8.86
N GLN A 47 3.61 -11.22 8.03
CA GLN A 47 2.26 -11.46 8.54
C GLN A 47 2.29 -12.71 9.43
N PRO A 48 1.85 -12.61 10.70
CA PRO A 48 1.70 -13.79 11.53
C PRO A 48 0.75 -14.77 10.84
N ASP A 49 1.04 -16.06 10.92
CA ASP A 49 0.17 -17.11 10.38
C ASP A 49 -1.26 -16.83 10.91
N PRO A 50 -2.28 -16.66 10.04
CA PRO A 50 -3.64 -16.35 10.45
C PRO A 50 -4.22 -17.39 11.42
N ARG A 51 -3.62 -18.57 11.54
CA ARG A 51 -3.97 -19.62 12.51
C ARG A 51 -3.39 -19.40 13.92
N SER A 52 -2.43 -18.50 14.07
CA SER A 52 -1.72 -18.23 15.32
C SER A 52 -2.32 -17.10 16.15
N CYS A 53 -3.29 -16.36 15.60
CA CYS A 53 -3.99 -15.31 16.33
C CYS A 53 -5.33 -15.84 16.85
N PRO A 54 -5.65 -15.68 18.15
CA PRO A 54 -6.99 -15.99 18.65
C PRO A 54 -8.02 -15.15 17.88
N SER A 55 -9.09 -15.80 17.40
CA SER A 55 -10.09 -15.27 16.45
C SER A 55 -10.82 -13.98 16.86
N ASN A 56 -10.56 -13.47 18.07
CA ASN A 56 -11.28 -12.36 18.69
C ASN A 56 -10.44 -11.08 18.83
N GLN A 57 -9.23 -11.01 18.29
CA GLN A 57 -8.52 -9.73 18.18
C GLN A 57 -8.53 -9.24 16.74
N PRO A 58 -9.01 -8.01 16.48
CA PRO A 58 -8.86 -7.41 15.16
C PRO A 58 -7.36 -7.33 14.88
N SER A 59 -6.91 -8.04 13.84
CA SER A 59 -5.54 -7.95 13.37
C SER A 59 -5.26 -6.50 13.01
N LYS A 60 -4.49 -5.78 13.83
CA LYS A 60 -4.13 -4.39 13.57
C LYS A 60 -3.38 -4.34 12.25
N SER A 61 -3.99 -3.76 11.22
CA SER A 61 -3.37 -3.58 9.90
C SER A 61 -2.10 -2.74 10.07
N ALA A 62 -0.94 -3.34 9.87
CA ALA A 62 0.33 -2.64 9.98
C ALA A 62 0.64 -1.90 8.67
N TYR A 63 1.04 -0.64 8.77
CA TYR A 63 1.58 0.11 7.64
C TYR A 63 3.08 -0.21 7.51
N PHE A 64 3.57 -0.45 6.29
CA PHE A 64 4.98 -0.79 6.07
C PHE A 64 5.68 0.23 5.18
N ILE A 65 6.87 0.67 5.59
CA ILE A 65 7.76 1.52 4.80
C ILE A 65 9.09 0.81 4.65
N ASN A 66 9.51 0.59 3.39
CA ASN A 66 10.79 -0.04 3.05
C ASN A 66 10.96 -1.44 3.69
N GLY A 67 9.87 -2.19 3.76
CA GLY A 67 9.86 -3.54 4.33
C GLY A 67 10.02 -3.59 5.85
N ARG A 68 9.76 -2.47 6.55
CA ARG A 68 9.69 -2.38 8.02
C ARG A 68 8.32 -1.88 8.44
N ILE A 69 7.84 -2.32 9.59
CA ILE A 69 6.62 -1.76 10.20
C ILE A 69 6.89 -0.28 10.47
N ALA A 70 6.03 0.57 9.92
CA ALA A 70 6.09 2.00 10.11
C ALA A 70 5.34 2.40 11.39
N ALA A 71 5.77 3.50 12.01
CA ALA A 71 5.01 4.08 13.10
C ALA A 71 3.67 4.64 12.59
N ASP A 72 2.65 4.68 13.47
CA ASP A 72 1.31 5.20 13.15
C ASP A 72 1.36 6.68 12.69
N SER A 73 2.43 7.41 13.01
CA SER A 73 2.69 8.79 12.56
C SER A 73 3.15 8.90 11.11
N CYS A 74 3.48 7.79 10.45
CA CYS A 74 3.92 7.78 9.06
C CYS A 74 2.75 7.67 8.06
N SER A 75 1.55 7.33 8.54
CA SER A 75 0.31 7.41 7.76
C SER A 75 -0.37 8.75 7.97
N SER A 76 -0.94 9.32 6.92
CA SER A 76 -1.70 10.57 7.03
C SER A 76 -2.94 10.38 7.90
N PRO A 77 -3.50 11.43 8.52
CA PRO A 77 -4.76 11.35 9.26
C PRO A 77 -5.89 10.75 8.44
N GLU A 78 -6.02 11.13 7.18
CA GLU A 78 -7.05 10.66 6.26
C GLU A 78 -6.91 9.17 5.97
N SER A 79 -5.68 8.66 5.88
CA SER A 79 -5.40 7.23 5.67
C SER A 79 -5.76 6.35 6.88
N ARG A 80 -6.01 6.95 8.05
CA ARG A 80 -6.37 6.26 9.29
C ARG A 80 -7.86 6.39 9.61
N ASP A 81 -8.61 7.15 8.81
CA ASP A 81 -10.03 7.37 9.01
C ASP A 81 -10.83 6.15 8.55
N LEU A 82 -11.33 5.39 9.52
CA LEU A 82 -12.12 4.18 9.27
C LEU A 82 -13.51 4.48 8.72
N GLU A 83 -14.09 5.64 9.02
CA GLU A 83 -15.39 6.04 8.47
C GLU A 83 -15.24 6.41 7.00
N ALA A 84 -14.22 7.20 6.66
CA ALA A 84 -13.89 7.51 5.28
C ALA A 84 -13.53 6.25 4.47
N ALA A 85 -12.81 5.29 5.08
CA ALA A 85 -12.49 4.00 4.46
C ALA A 85 -13.77 3.18 4.18
N ARG A 86 -14.70 3.11 5.13
CA ARG A 86 -16.00 2.43 4.93
C ARG A 86 -16.84 3.10 3.85
N ALA A 87 -16.94 4.43 3.86
CA ALA A 87 -17.64 5.17 2.83
C ALA A 87 -17.03 4.94 1.45
N THR A 88 -15.70 4.90 1.34
CA THR A 88 -15.00 4.59 0.08
C THR A 88 -15.29 3.17 -0.38
N TRP A 89 -15.29 2.19 0.54
CA TRP A 89 -15.66 0.81 0.21
C TRP A 89 -17.07 0.74 -0.37
N SER A 90 -18.08 1.21 0.37
CA SER A 90 -19.49 1.07 -0.02
C SER A 90 -19.85 1.87 -1.27
N ASN A 91 -19.27 3.06 -1.47
CA ASN A 91 -19.69 3.95 -2.55
C ASN A 91 -18.88 3.75 -3.85
N VAL A 92 -17.66 3.22 -3.77
CA VAL A 92 -16.75 3.15 -4.92
C VAL A 92 -16.35 1.73 -5.23
N LEU A 93 -15.83 0.99 -4.24
CA LEU A 93 -15.21 -0.31 -4.48
C LEU A 93 -16.26 -1.42 -4.59
N GLU A 94 -17.22 -1.47 -3.69
CA GLU A 94 -18.26 -2.51 -3.68
C GLU A 94 -19.07 -2.53 -4.99
N PRO A 95 -19.56 -1.40 -5.53
CA PRO A 95 -20.24 -1.40 -6.82
C PRO A 95 -19.34 -1.88 -7.98
N ALA A 96 -18.07 -1.46 -8.00
CA ALA A 96 -17.12 -1.86 -9.04
C ALA A 96 -16.78 -3.36 -8.98
N VAL A 97 -16.68 -3.93 -7.77
CA VAL A 97 -16.45 -5.37 -7.56
C VAL A 97 -17.66 -6.19 -8.02
N GLN A 98 -18.87 -5.71 -7.72
CA GLN A 98 -20.11 -6.34 -8.17
C GLN A 98 -20.24 -6.29 -9.70
N GLU A 99 -19.94 -5.14 -10.33
CA GLU A 99 -19.95 -4.99 -11.79
C GLU A 99 -18.92 -5.92 -12.45
N ALA A 100 -17.75 -6.10 -11.84
CA ALA A 100 -16.74 -7.04 -12.31
C ALA A 100 -17.08 -8.53 -12.08
N GLY A 101 -18.21 -8.83 -11.42
CA GLY A 101 -18.64 -10.20 -11.11
C GLY A 101 -17.75 -10.92 -10.10
N LEU A 102 -16.99 -10.18 -9.27
CA LEU A 102 -16.10 -10.73 -8.26
C LEU A 102 -16.85 -10.98 -6.95
N ALA A 103 -16.51 -12.06 -6.25
CA ALA A 103 -17.11 -12.37 -4.95
C ALA A 103 -16.71 -11.33 -3.90
N LEU A 104 -17.69 -10.77 -3.19
CA LEU A 104 -17.43 -9.85 -2.10
C LEU A 104 -16.87 -10.60 -0.88
N PRO A 105 -15.87 -10.06 -0.17
CA PRO A 105 -15.38 -10.64 1.06
C PRO A 105 -16.48 -10.59 2.15
N ASN A 106 -16.69 -11.71 2.85
CA ASN A 106 -17.69 -11.87 3.92
C ASN A 106 -17.52 -10.91 5.12
N SER A 107 -16.45 -10.13 5.18
CA SER A 107 -16.02 -9.37 6.35
C SER A 107 -16.56 -7.94 6.46
N PHE A 108 -17.34 -7.45 5.49
CA PHE A 108 -17.92 -6.10 5.54
C PHE A 108 -19.44 -6.06 5.79
N THR A 109 -20.11 -7.21 5.85
CA THR A 109 -21.56 -7.32 6.10
C THR A 109 -21.93 -7.32 7.59
N THR A 110 -21.13 -6.71 8.45
CA THR A 110 -21.55 -6.51 9.86
C THR A 110 -22.40 -5.25 9.95
N THR A 111 -23.68 -5.43 9.60
CA THR A 111 -24.76 -4.58 10.06
C THR A 111 -24.93 -4.88 11.57
N GLU A 112 -24.15 -4.23 12.43
CA GLU A 112 -24.57 -4.14 13.84
C GLU A 112 -25.82 -3.24 13.87
N ARG A 113 -26.95 -3.86 14.20
CA ARG A 113 -28.23 -3.21 14.51
C ARG A 113 -28.18 -2.59 15.90
#